data_AF-A0A920P0A9-F1
#
_entry.id   AF-A0A920P0A9-F1
#
_cell.length_a   1.000
_cell.length_b   1.000
_cell.length_c   1.000
_cell.angle_alpha   90.00
_cell.angle_beta   90.00
_cell.angle_gamma   90.00
#
_symmetry.space_group_name_H-M   'P 1'
#
loop_
_entity.id
_entity.type
_entity.pdbx_description
1 polymer ?
#
loop_
_entity_poly.entity_id
_entity_poly.type
_entity_poly.pdbx_seq_one_letter_code
_entity_poly.pdbx_strand_id
1 'polypeptide(L)'
;MGTSFIWSKTRAVPGRINETWFKAEKVGTYYGQCSELCGIKHAFMPIEVRVVTEEEYQEWLLDAKVKFAKEINEEDQFKKLASK
;
A
#
# COMPACT_ATOMS: atom_id res chain seq x y z
N MET A 1 12.68 -11.80 16.32
CA MET A 1 11.67 -10.99 15.60
C MET A 1 12.37 -10.37 14.39
N GLY A 2 12.42 -11.11 13.28
CA GLY A 2 13.10 -10.66 12.07
C GLY A 2 12.18 -9.72 11.30
N THR A 3 12.46 -8.43 11.34
CA THR A 3 11.79 -7.46 10.48
C THR A 3 12.14 -7.81 9.04
N SER A 4 11.16 -8.28 8.28
CA SER A 4 11.34 -8.54 6.86
C SER A 4 11.47 -7.20 6.14
N PHE A 5 12.64 -6.91 5.58
CA PHE A 5 12.91 -5.67 4.86
C PHE A 5 12.66 -5.86 3.37
N ILE A 6 12.04 -4.86 2.72
CA ILE A 6 12.01 -4.79 1.26
C ILE A 6 13.36 -4.27 0.79
N TRP A 7 14.09 -5.09 0.03
CA TRP A 7 15.43 -4.73 -0.49
C TRP A 7 15.37 -3.88 -1.77
N SER A 8 14.18 -3.60 -2.30
CA SER A 8 14.00 -2.77 -3.50
C SER A 8 14.03 -1.28 -3.17
N LYS A 9 14.81 -0.51 -3.92
CA LYS A 9 14.92 0.96 -3.79
C LYS A 9 14.95 1.61 -5.17
N THR A 10 14.10 2.62 -5.34
CA THR A 10 14.09 3.53 -6.50
C THR A 10 13.88 4.96 -6.01
N ARG A 11 14.44 5.96 -6.71
CA ARG A 11 14.23 7.38 -6.39
C ARG A 11 12.95 7.90 -7.03
N ALA A 12 12.17 8.69 -6.30
CA ALA A 12 11.04 9.44 -6.84
C ALA A 12 11.53 10.81 -7.34
N VAL A 13 11.80 10.94 -8.65
CA VAL A 13 12.29 12.18 -9.27
C VAL A 13 11.13 12.86 -10.01
N PRO A 14 10.76 14.11 -9.66
CA PRO A 14 9.68 14.81 -10.36
C PRO A 14 9.91 14.86 -11.88
N GLY A 15 8.85 14.58 -12.66
CA GLY A 15 8.92 14.56 -14.12
C GLY A 15 9.51 13.28 -14.74
N ARG A 16 9.88 12.27 -13.92
CA ARG A 16 10.29 10.95 -14.39
C ARG A 16 9.48 9.86 -13.71
N ILE A 17 8.95 8.93 -14.50
CA ILE A 17 8.34 7.70 -13.99
C ILE A 17 9.44 6.65 -13.91
N ASN A 18 9.61 6.06 -12.74
CA ASN A 18 10.52 4.94 -12.54
C ASN A 18 9.71 3.72 -12.10
N GLU A 19 10.11 2.55 -12.56
CA GLU A 19 9.48 1.29 -12.21
C GLU A 19 10.49 0.40 -11.47
N THR A 20 10.00 -0.42 -10.56
CA THR A 20 10.77 -1.46 -9.88
C THR A 20 9.86 -2.60 -9.52
N TRP A 21 10.43 -3.78 -9.25
CA TRP A 21 9.67 -4.95 -8.84
C TRP A 21 10.23 -5.51 -7.54
N PHE A 22 9.38 -6.23 -6.81
CA PHE A 22 9.72 -6.96 -5.61
C PHE A 22 8.84 -8.21 -5.55
N LYS A 23 9.41 -9.30 -5.05
CA LYS A 23 8.70 -10.54 -4.77
C LYS A 23 8.92 -10.90 -3.31
N ALA A 24 7.84 -11.04 -2.55
CA ALA A 24 7.89 -11.54 -1.20
C ALA A 24 8.03 -13.06 -1.19
N GLU A 25 8.95 -13.57 -0.38
CA GLU A 25 9.13 -15.03 -0.19
C GLU A 25 8.26 -15.58 0.94
N LYS A 26 7.81 -14.72 1.85
CA LYS A 26 7.07 -15.11 3.05
C LYS A 26 5.92 -14.14 3.31
N VAL A 27 4.82 -14.67 3.83
CA VAL A 27 3.70 -13.88 4.36
C VAL A 27 4.19 -13.11 5.59
N GLY A 28 3.80 -11.85 5.71
CA GLY A 28 4.24 -10.99 6.81
C GLY A 28 4.13 -9.50 6.49
N THR A 29 4.54 -8.69 7.47
CA THR A 29 4.61 -7.23 7.30
C THR A 29 6.04 -6.81 7.05
N TYR A 30 6.22 -6.06 5.98
CA TYR A 30 7.50 -5.53 5.55
C TYR A 30 7.52 -4.02 5.72
N TYR A 31 8.63 -3.50 6.21
CA TYR A 31 8.80 -2.07 6.44
C TYR A 31 9.85 -1.49 5.49
N GLY A 32 9.55 -0.30 4.97
CA GLY A 32 10.44 0.53 4.18
C GLY A 32 10.52 1.93 4.76
N GLN A 33 11.60 2.64 4.43
CA GLN A 33 11.81 4.04 4.80
C GLN A 33 12.27 4.83 3.57
N CYS A 34 11.90 6.11 3.52
CA CYS A 34 12.47 7.02 2.54
C CYS A 34 14.00 7.04 2.72
N SER A 35 14.76 6.84 1.64
CA SER A 35 16.23 6.80 1.69
C SER A 35 16.87 7.83 0.75
N GLU A 36 16.18 8.96 0.56
CA GLU A 36 16.68 10.17 -0.09
C GLU A 36 16.26 11.36 0.77
N LEU A 37 17.20 12.21 1.19
CA LEU A 37 16.90 13.33 2.08
C LEU A 37 15.98 14.33 1.36
N CYS A 38 14.73 14.45 1.85
CA CYS A 38 13.68 15.21 1.17
C CYS A 38 13.10 16.36 2.01
N GLY A 39 13.81 16.78 3.07
CA GLY A 39 13.43 17.91 3.93
C GLY A 39 13.28 17.55 5.41
N ILE A 40 12.75 18.49 6.21
CA ILE A 40 12.71 18.38 7.67
C ILE A 40 11.90 17.18 8.19
N LYS A 41 10.88 16.74 7.45
CA LYS A 41 10.05 15.58 7.81
C LYS A 41 10.54 14.26 7.21
N HIS A 42 11.76 14.21 6.69
CA HIS A 42 12.31 13.02 6.02
C HIS A 42 12.20 11.74 6.86
N ALA A 43 12.39 11.83 8.18
CA ALA A 43 12.31 10.70 9.10
C ALA A 43 10.87 10.19 9.37
N PHE A 44 9.84 10.93 8.98
CA PHE A 44 8.44 10.64 9.33
C PHE A 44 7.63 10.15 8.13
N MET A 45 8.29 9.47 7.19
CA MET A 45 7.65 8.88 6.00
C MET A 45 7.89 7.37 5.95
N PRO A 46 7.33 6.59 6.90
CA PRO A 46 7.42 5.15 6.86
C PRO A 46 6.52 4.56 5.77
N ILE A 47 6.94 3.42 5.22
CA ILE A 47 6.18 2.62 4.26
C ILE A 47 5.95 1.25 4.90
N GLU A 48 4.70 0.80 4.90
CA GLU A 48 4.32 -0.54 5.34
C GLU A 48 3.73 -1.32 4.17
N VAL A 49 4.19 -2.55 3.97
CA VAL A 49 3.66 -3.48 2.99
C VAL A 49 3.25 -4.75 3.70
N ARG A 50 1.96 -5.10 3.62
CA ARG A 50 1.43 -6.35 4.15
C ARG A 50 1.35 -7.38 3.03
N VAL A 51 2.10 -8.46 3.17
CA VAL A 51 2.06 -9.62 2.28
C VAL A 51 1.15 -10.65 2.95
N VAL A 52 0.10 -11.02 2.24
CA VAL A 52 -0.99 -11.90 2.69
C VAL A 52 -1.15 -13.06 1.71
N THR A 53 -2.01 -14.03 2.02
CA THR A 53 -2.37 -15.07 1.04
C THR A 53 -3.26 -14.52 -0.07
N GLU A 54 -3.45 -15.30 -1.14
CA GLU A 54 -4.30 -14.87 -2.26
C GLU A 54 -5.75 -14.67 -1.82
N GLU A 55 -6.27 -15.54 -0.96
CA GLU A 55 -7.65 -15.49 -0.47
C GLU A 55 -7.89 -14.20 0.34
N GLU A 56 -6.99 -13.92 1.29
CA GLU A 56 -7.03 -12.69 2.10
C GLU A 56 -6.91 -11.43 1.23
N TYR A 57 -6.10 -11.48 0.16
CA TYR A 57 -5.97 -10.37 -0.78
C TYR A 57 -7.26 -10.10 -1.55
N GLN A 58 -7.95 -11.15 -2.02
CA GLN A 58 -9.21 -11.00 -2.75
C GLN A 58 -10.31 -10.40 -1.87
N GLU A 59 -10.41 -10.85 -0.62
CA GLU A 59 -11.34 -10.26 0.36
C GLU A 59 -11.04 -8.78 0.61
N TRP A 60 -9.77 -8.43 0.81
CA TRP A 60 -9.35 -7.05 0.97
C TRP A 60 -9.64 -6.20 -0.27
N LEU A 61 -9.43 -6.74 -1.47
CA LEU A 61 -9.64 -6.02 -2.73
C LEU A 61 -11.10 -5.57 -2.91
N LEU A 62 -12.06 -6.40 -2.48
CA LEU A 62 -13.49 -6.08 -2.54
C LEU A 62 -13.82 -4.89 -1.63
N ASP A 63 -13.33 -4.88 -0.39
CA ASP A 63 -13.55 -3.75 0.52
C ASP A 63 -12.78 -2.49 0.07
N ALA A 64 -11.52 -2.66 -0.34
CA ALA A 64 -10.63 -1.58 -0.75
C ALA A 64 -11.17 -0.79 -1.95
N LYS A 65 -11.79 -1.47 -2.92
CA LYS A 65 -12.46 -0.81 -4.05
C LYS A 65 -13.52 0.18 -3.61
N VAL A 66 -14.26 -0.12 -2.55
CA VAL A 66 -15.30 0.78 -2.02
C VAL A 66 -14.68 1.84 -1.11
N LYS A 67 -13.73 1.46 -0.25
CA LYS A 67 -13.14 2.32 0.77
C LYS A 67 -12.20 3.39 0.20
N PHE A 68 -11.46 3.07 -0.85
CA PHE A 68 -10.42 3.92 -1.45
C PHE A 68 -10.79 4.39 -2.86
N ALA A 69 -12.07 4.29 -3.26
CA ALA A 69 -12.54 4.86 -4.50
C ALA A 69 -12.29 6.38 -4.54
N LYS A 70 -11.72 6.88 -5.64
CA LYS A 70 -11.49 8.31 -5.86
C LYS A 70 -12.82 9.08 -6.00
N GLU A 71 -13.80 8.44 -6.61
CA GLU A 71 -15.15 8.96 -6.81
C GLU A 71 -16.13 7.96 -6.20
N ILE A 72 -17.03 8.45 -5.36
CA ILE A 72 -18.00 7.61 -4.67
C ILE A 72 -19.21 7.51 -5.60
N ASN A 73 -19.49 6.32 -6.12
CA ASN A 73 -20.75 6.11 -6.81
C ASN A 73 -21.86 6.06 -5.72
N GLU A 74 -22.77 7.03 -5.73
CA GLU A 74 -23.78 7.22 -4.66
C GLU A 74 -24.64 5.97 -4.42
N GLU A 75 -24.80 5.14 -5.45
CA GLU A 75 -25.47 3.84 -5.40
C GLU A 75 -24.81 2.83 -4.45
N ASP A 76 -23.47 2.86 -4.32
CA ASP A 76 -22.72 1.97 -3.45
C ASP A 76 -22.79 2.40 -1.98
N GLN A 77 -22.95 3.71 -1.71
CA GLN A 77 -23.25 4.21 -0.37
C GLN A 77 -24.64 3.81 0.08
N PHE A 78 -25.66 3.95 -0.78
CA PHE A 78 -27.02 3.58 -0.47
C PHE A 78 -27.15 2.09 -0.14
N LYS A 79 -26.45 1.22 -0.87
CA LYS A 79 -26.42 -0.23 -0.57
C LYS A 79 -25.72 -0.55 0.75
N LYS A 80 -24.64 0.15 1.11
CA LYS A 80 -23.98 0.01 2.44
C LYS A 80 -24.84 0.54 3.59
N LEU A 81 -25.65 1.57 3.36
CA LEU A 81 -26.61 2.11 4.34
C LEU A 81 -27.85 1.22 4.49
N ALA A 82 -28.33 0.61 3.40
CA ALA A 82 -29.49 -0.27 3.40
C ALA A 82 -29.20 -1.70 3.94
N SER A 83 -27.93 -2.06 4.10
CA SER A 83 -27.48 -3.34 4.66
C SER A 83 -27.06 -3.25 6.13
N LYS A 84 -27.26 -2.09 6.77
CA LYS A 84 -27.06 -1.86 8.20
C LYS A 84 -28.41 -1.68 8.89
#